data_AF-A0A935L259-F1
#
_entry.id   AF-A0A935L259-F1
#
_cell.length_a   1.000
_cell.length_b   1.000
_cell.length_c   1.000
_cell.angle_alpha   90.00
_cell.angle_beta   90.00
_cell.angle_gamma   90.00
#
_symmetry.space_group_name_H-M   'P 1'
#
loop_
_entity.id
_entity.type
_entity.pdbx_description
1 polymer ?
#
loop_
_entity_poly.entity_id
_entity_poly.type
_entity_poly.pdbx_seq_one_letter_code
_entity_poly.pdbx_strand_id
1 'polypeptide(L)'
;MRKFCPEILAKSEPPVSLKQHIDECLTVYESLKNAFERLPVSNSEHFWEIVRFGIIFHDLGKSHVEFQKMLNGEYAEWYHQRHELFSVPFIDMLNLENDDKWLLKMIIAGHHKDFKSLYDLILHNYKSEEDFFSFGQDGKLDWDQEVEKLNIPQIQSLLEKFGVSIKLNKFILPVELIKKYNRNPINSSNPHFKELVLAAGALKQCDHSASAGIFKVNMLEDKHFDFLYQKQWIPYYHQKKASETIGNIVLTAPTGSGKTEASLMWLHKQMKDLVKGVHFTFYRLQLQSMPCMSDSMIKCKVIMKLSV
;
A
#
# COMPACT_ATOMS: atom_id res chain seq x y z
N MET A 1 -14.12 -13.51 37.25
CA MET A 1 -13.06 -13.90 36.30
C MET A 1 -13.21 -13.06 35.04
N ARG A 2 -12.26 -12.19 34.71
CA ARG A 2 -12.24 -11.53 33.39
C ARG A 2 -11.99 -12.63 32.36
N LYS A 3 -12.98 -12.93 31.50
CA LYS A 3 -12.75 -13.80 30.33
C LYS A 3 -11.58 -13.19 29.55
N PHE A 4 -10.51 -13.95 29.40
CA PHE A 4 -9.41 -13.61 28.51
C PHE A 4 -10.00 -13.66 27.10
N CYS A 5 -10.41 -12.53 26.54
CA CYS A 5 -10.75 -12.47 25.13
C CYS A 5 -9.41 -12.45 24.38
N PRO A 6 -9.09 -13.48 23.58
CA PRO A 6 -7.87 -13.48 22.78
C PRO A 6 -7.84 -12.22 21.91
N GLU A 7 -6.64 -11.65 21.73
CA GLU A 7 -6.46 -10.50 20.84
C GLU A 7 -6.84 -10.89 19.40
N ILE A 8 -7.41 -9.95 18.65
CA ILE A 8 -7.71 -10.16 17.23
C ILE A 8 -6.40 -10.45 16.50
N LEU A 9 -6.33 -11.57 15.78
CA LEU A 9 -5.18 -11.91 14.95
C LEU A 9 -5.28 -11.28 13.56
N ALA A 10 -4.14 -10.85 13.04
CA ALA A 10 -3.97 -10.49 11.63
C ALA A 10 -3.38 -11.64 10.79
N LYS A 11 -2.55 -12.50 11.41
CA LYS A 11 -1.86 -13.64 10.78
C LYS A 11 -1.74 -14.80 11.77
N SER A 12 -1.57 -16.02 11.25
CA SER A 12 -1.58 -17.26 12.02
C SER A 12 -0.21 -17.93 12.19
N GLU A 13 0.71 -17.79 11.23
CA GLU A 13 2.02 -18.47 11.26
C GLU A 13 3.20 -17.53 10.92
N PRO A 14 3.95 -17.03 11.94
CA PRO A 14 3.61 -17.06 13.36
C PRO A 14 2.36 -16.19 13.67
N PRO A 15 1.69 -16.40 14.81
CA PRO A 15 0.54 -15.58 15.17
C PRO A 15 0.97 -14.13 15.42
N VAL A 16 0.34 -13.20 14.70
CA VAL A 16 0.57 -11.76 14.82
C VAL A 16 -0.77 -11.10 15.14
N SER A 17 -0.85 -10.33 16.23
CA SER A 17 -2.07 -9.60 16.56
C SER A 17 -2.31 -8.45 15.59
N LEU A 18 -3.56 -8.06 15.42
CA LEU A 18 -3.94 -6.95 14.56
C LEU A 18 -3.29 -5.65 15.00
N LYS A 19 -3.17 -5.42 16.32
CA LYS A 19 -2.43 -4.27 16.86
C LYS A 19 -0.97 -4.31 16.42
N GLN A 20 -0.30 -5.46 16.58
CA GLN A 20 1.10 -5.61 16.20
C GLN A 20 1.27 -5.37 14.69
N HIS A 21 0.41 -5.93 13.84
CA HIS A 21 0.47 -5.70 12.39
C HIS A 21 0.28 -4.23 12.02
N ILE A 22 -0.63 -3.51 12.69
CA ILE A 22 -0.80 -2.07 12.50
C ILE A 22 0.46 -1.31 12.93
N ASP A 23 1.05 -1.61 14.09
CA ASP A 23 2.29 -0.97 14.57
C ASP A 23 3.47 -1.22 13.60
N GLU A 24 3.59 -2.45 13.09
CA GLU A 24 4.57 -2.83 12.08
C GLU A 24 4.38 -2.05 10.78
N CYS A 25 3.15 -1.95 10.28
CA CYS A 25 2.80 -1.12 9.12
C CYS A 25 3.12 0.36 9.36
N LEU A 26 2.83 0.89 10.56
CA LEU A 26 3.14 2.27 10.94
C LEU A 26 4.66 2.52 11.01
N THR A 27 5.45 1.51 11.34
CA THR A 27 6.92 1.60 11.26
C THR A 27 7.39 1.74 9.82
N VAL A 28 6.83 0.95 8.89
CA VAL A 28 7.12 1.11 7.45
C VAL A 28 6.67 2.49 6.95
N TYR A 29 5.48 2.94 7.38
CA TYR A 29 4.93 4.25 7.05
C TYR A 29 5.88 5.38 7.42
N GLU A 30 6.46 5.37 8.63
CA GLU A 30 7.44 6.39 9.02
C GLU A 30 8.69 6.34 8.13
N SER A 31 9.17 5.13 7.80
CA SER A 31 10.28 5.01 6.86
C SER A 31 9.92 5.51 5.46
N LEU A 32 8.68 5.29 5.01
CA LEU A 32 8.19 5.69 3.69
C LEU A 32 8.00 7.21 3.62
N LYS A 33 7.41 7.80 4.66
CA LYS A 33 7.23 9.24 4.83
C LYS A 33 8.56 10.00 4.80
N ASN A 34 9.57 9.49 5.50
CA ASN A 34 10.92 10.05 5.48
C ASN A 34 11.63 9.85 4.14
N ALA A 35 11.37 8.74 3.44
CA ALA A 35 11.93 8.52 2.11
C ALA A 35 11.30 9.41 1.03
N PHE A 36 10.04 9.78 1.22
CA PHE A 36 9.23 10.56 0.28
C PHE A 36 8.72 11.87 0.89
N GLU A 37 9.63 12.68 1.43
CA GLU A 37 9.30 13.99 2.02
C GLU A 37 8.60 14.95 1.03
N ARG A 38 8.81 14.78 -0.28
CA ARG A 38 8.26 15.66 -1.32
C ARG A 38 7.45 14.88 -2.35
N LEU A 39 6.24 14.50 -1.94
CA LEU A 39 5.25 13.93 -2.84
C LEU A 39 4.59 15.00 -3.70
N PRO A 40 4.19 14.70 -4.95
CA PRO A 40 3.48 15.61 -5.83
C PRO A 40 1.98 15.69 -5.46
N VAL A 41 1.71 15.99 -4.19
CA VAL A 41 0.38 16.16 -3.59
C VAL A 41 0.25 17.58 -3.03
N SER A 42 -0.98 18.09 -2.93
CA SER A 42 -1.25 19.47 -2.50
C SER A 42 -0.86 19.71 -1.04
N ASN A 43 -1.17 18.76 -0.16
CA ASN A 43 -0.86 18.81 1.26
C ASN A 43 -0.25 17.47 1.70
N SER A 44 1.06 17.45 1.92
CA SER A 44 1.78 16.21 2.28
C SER A 44 1.41 15.71 3.68
N GLU A 45 1.16 16.59 4.64
CA GLU A 45 0.82 16.18 6.00
C GLU A 45 -0.56 15.49 6.02
N HIS A 46 -1.53 16.11 5.34
CA HIS A 46 -2.87 15.55 5.16
C HIS A 46 -2.84 14.21 4.43
N PHE A 47 -2.09 14.12 3.33
CA PHE A 47 -1.91 12.86 2.59
C PHE A 47 -1.40 11.73 3.49
N TRP A 48 -0.37 12.00 4.30
CA TRP A 48 0.19 11.02 5.21
C TRP A 48 -0.75 10.68 6.37
N GLU A 49 -1.63 11.60 6.79
CA GLU A 49 -2.70 11.28 7.75
C GLU A 49 -3.73 10.32 7.13
N ILE A 50 -4.12 10.52 5.87
CA ILE A 50 -5.00 9.59 5.14
C ILE A 50 -4.37 8.20 5.01
N VAL A 51 -3.08 8.10 4.66
CA VAL A 51 -2.39 6.80 4.61
C VAL A 51 -2.36 6.14 6.00
N ARG A 52 -2.11 6.91 7.06
CA ARG A 52 -2.15 6.42 8.44
C ARG A 52 -3.52 5.84 8.81
N PHE A 53 -4.61 6.55 8.49
CA PHE A 53 -5.97 6.02 8.66
C PHE A 53 -6.20 4.76 7.81
N GLY A 54 -5.74 4.73 6.56
CA GLY A 54 -5.79 3.54 5.72
C GLY A 54 -5.14 2.31 6.39
N ILE A 55 -3.95 2.49 6.97
CA ILE A 55 -3.22 1.44 7.69
C ILE A 55 -4.01 0.94 8.90
N ILE A 56 -4.55 1.85 9.72
CA ILE A 56 -5.30 1.48 10.93
C ILE A 56 -6.59 0.72 10.57
N PHE A 57 -7.23 1.05 9.44
CA PHE A 57 -8.57 0.57 9.12
C PHE A 57 -8.62 -0.62 8.16
N HIS A 58 -7.60 -0.83 7.30
CA HIS A 58 -7.71 -1.78 6.18
C HIS A 58 -8.09 -3.22 6.59
N ASP A 59 -7.60 -3.66 7.75
CA ASP A 59 -7.73 -5.03 8.26
C ASP A 59 -8.74 -5.17 9.41
N LEU A 60 -9.52 -4.14 9.76
CA LEU A 60 -10.47 -4.23 10.88
C LEU A 60 -11.52 -5.33 10.68
N GLY A 61 -11.88 -5.62 9.43
CA GLY A 61 -12.75 -6.74 9.07
C GLY A 61 -12.23 -8.11 9.47
N LYS A 62 -10.93 -8.27 9.74
CA LYS A 62 -10.36 -9.52 10.27
C LYS A 62 -10.89 -9.85 11.66
N SER A 63 -11.48 -8.89 12.37
CA SER A 63 -12.17 -9.11 13.65
C SER A 63 -13.45 -9.96 13.56
N HIS A 64 -13.90 -10.28 12.35
CA HIS A 64 -15.05 -11.17 12.14
C HIS A 64 -14.77 -12.57 12.72
N VAL A 65 -15.71 -13.10 13.50
CA VAL A 65 -15.53 -14.37 14.22
C VAL A 65 -15.15 -15.53 13.30
N GLU A 66 -15.82 -15.68 12.15
CA GLU A 66 -15.47 -16.74 11.18
C GLU A 66 -14.10 -16.52 10.52
N PHE A 67 -13.64 -15.27 10.35
CA PHE A 67 -12.29 -15.01 9.86
C PHE A 67 -11.23 -15.41 10.90
N GLN A 68 -11.50 -15.14 12.18
CA GLN A 68 -10.63 -15.54 13.28
C GLN A 68 -10.55 -17.07 13.44
N LYS A 69 -11.68 -17.79 13.33
CA LYS A 69 -11.69 -19.26 13.29
C LYS A 69 -10.80 -19.80 12.17
N MET A 70 -10.92 -19.23 10.96
CA MET A 70 -10.09 -19.60 9.82
C MET A 70 -8.59 -19.38 10.11
N LEU A 71 -8.21 -18.26 10.72
CA LEU A 71 -6.82 -18.01 11.13
C LEU A 71 -6.32 -19.00 12.19
N ASN A 72 -7.19 -19.44 13.10
CA ASN A 72 -6.84 -20.42 14.14
C ASN A 72 -6.80 -21.88 13.62
N GLY A 73 -7.07 -22.11 12.33
CA GLY A 73 -7.16 -23.46 11.77
C GLY A 73 -8.41 -24.23 12.21
N GLU A 74 -9.42 -23.52 12.73
CA GLU A 74 -10.70 -24.08 13.12
C GLU A 74 -11.65 -24.14 11.91
N TYR A 75 -12.69 -24.96 11.99
CA TYR A 75 -13.77 -24.93 11.00
C TYR A 75 -14.47 -23.57 11.03
N ALA A 76 -14.52 -22.91 9.88
CA ALA A 76 -15.03 -21.56 9.73
C ALA A 76 -16.04 -21.47 8.60
N GLU A 77 -17.18 -20.86 8.88
CA GLU A 77 -18.23 -20.53 7.91
C GLU A 77 -17.96 -19.15 7.29
N TRP A 78 -16.71 -18.93 6.85
CA TRP A 78 -16.31 -17.66 6.26
C TRP A 78 -16.81 -17.48 4.83
N TYR A 79 -17.13 -18.59 4.14
CA TYR A 79 -17.69 -18.61 2.77
C TYR A 79 -16.96 -17.70 1.77
N HIS A 80 -15.62 -17.64 1.87
CA HIS A 80 -14.76 -16.83 0.99
C HIS A 80 -15.10 -15.33 1.00
N GLN A 81 -15.74 -14.83 2.06
CA GLN A 81 -15.97 -13.40 2.24
C GLN A 81 -14.63 -12.62 2.26
N ARG A 82 -14.74 -11.31 2.09
CA ARG A 82 -13.60 -10.41 1.94
C ARG A 82 -13.57 -9.47 3.12
N HIS A 83 -12.53 -9.52 3.94
CA HIS A 83 -12.46 -8.72 5.17
C HIS A 83 -12.42 -7.22 4.86
N GLU A 84 -11.89 -6.82 3.70
CA GLU A 84 -11.93 -5.43 3.24
C GLU A 84 -13.36 -4.86 3.17
N LEU A 85 -14.38 -5.69 2.86
CA LEU A 85 -15.78 -5.25 2.80
C LEU A 85 -16.31 -4.87 4.18
N PHE A 86 -15.82 -5.50 5.24
CA PHE A 86 -16.18 -5.20 6.63
C PHE A 86 -15.36 -4.04 7.22
N SER A 87 -14.17 -3.76 6.66
CA SER A 87 -13.33 -2.63 7.04
C SER A 87 -13.86 -1.29 6.51
N VAL A 88 -14.35 -1.25 5.26
CA VAL A 88 -14.80 -0.02 4.58
C VAL A 88 -15.88 0.77 5.35
N PRO A 89 -16.94 0.15 5.92
CA PRO A 89 -18.02 0.90 6.57
C PRO A 89 -17.59 1.67 7.81
N PHE A 90 -16.49 1.28 8.48
CA PHE A 90 -15.96 2.03 9.62
C PHE A 90 -15.54 3.47 9.25
N ILE A 91 -15.21 3.72 7.98
CA ILE A 91 -14.84 5.06 7.50
C ILE A 91 -16.02 6.03 7.56
N ASP A 92 -17.26 5.55 7.43
CA ASP A 92 -18.45 6.39 7.60
C ASP A 92 -18.60 6.93 9.03
N MET A 93 -18.00 6.25 10.00
CA MET A 93 -18.05 6.56 11.43
C MET A 93 -17.01 7.60 11.86
N LEU A 94 -16.10 7.97 10.96
CA LEU A 94 -15.11 9.01 11.18
C LEU A 94 -15.67 10.40 10.88
N ASN A 95 -15.17 11.41 11.60
CA ASN A 95 -15.48 12.81 11.33
C ASN A 95 -14.45 13.40 10.35
N LEU A 96 -14.56 12.99 9.08
CA LEU A 96 -13.70 13.43 7.97
C LEU A 96 -14.55 14.05 6.86
N GLU A 97 -13.91 14.84 5.99
CA GLU A 97 -14.56 15.38 4.79
C GLU A 97 -14.95 14.25 3.82
N ASN A 98 -15.93 14.51 2.95
CA ASN A 98 -16.45 13.48 2.05
C ASN A 98 -15.39 12.95 1.07
N ASP A 99 -14.49 13.81 0.61
CA ASP A 99 -13.41 13.42 -0.32
C ASP A 99 -12.38 12.51 0.38
N ASP A 100 -12.04 12.82 1.63
CA ASP A 100 -11.17 11.97 2.47
C ASP A 100 -11.81 10.62 2.76
N LYS A 101 -13.09 10.60 3.13
CA LYS A 101 -13.85 9.36 3.32
C LYS A 101 -13.84 8.55 2.04
N TRP A 102 -14.13 9.18 0.91
CA TRP A 102 -14.14 8.51 -0.39
C TRP A 102 -12.77 7.91 -0.70
N LEU A 103 -11.68 8.66 -0.53
CA LEU A 103 -10.31 8.21 -0.77
C LEU A 103 -9.93 7.03 0.14
N LEU A 104 -10.21 7.13 1.44
CA LEU A 104 -9.99 6.05 2.41
C LEU A 104 -10.74 4.77 2.03
N LYS A 105 -12.03 4.90 1.70
CA LYS A 105 -12.83 3.74 1.27
C LYS A 105 -12.28 3.12 -0.01
N MET A 106 -11.77 3.91 -0.96
CA MET A 106 -11.16 3.40 -2.18
C MET A 106 -9.89 2.58 -1.91
N ILE A 107 -8.96 3.12 -1.13
CA ILE A 107 -7.69 2.43 -0.86
C ILE A 107 -7.91 1.19 0.00
N ILE A 108 -8.86 1.22 0.94
CA ILE A 108 -9.22 0.06 1.76
C ILE A 108 -9.99 -0.97 0.94
N ALA A 109 -10.96 -0.61 0.11
CA ALA A 109 -11.64 -1.60 -0.71
C ALA A 109 -10.66 -2.30 -1.68
N GLY A 110 -9.77 -1.54 -2.32
CA GLY A 110 -8.86 -2.03 -3.36
C GLY A 110 -7.53 -2.63 -2.88
N HIS A 111 -7.34 -2.87 -1.58
CA HIS A 111 -6.02 -3.27 -1.06
C HIS A 111 -5.64 -4.72 -1.42
N HIS A 112 -6.60 -5.64 -1.57
CA HIS A 112 -6.33 -7.02 -1.98
C HIS A 112 -6.88 -7.44 -3.35
N LYS A 113 -8.09 -7.01 -3.71
CA LYS A 113 -8.75 -7.35 -4.97
C LYS A 113 -9.08 -6.11 -5.77
N ASP A 114 -9.14 -6.26 -7.09
CA ASP A 114 -9.67 -5.21 -7.95
C ASP A 114 -11.19 -5.06 -7.76
N PHE A 115 -11.71 -3.89 -8.10
CA PHE A 115 -13.13 -3.56 -7.90
C PHE A 115 -14.07 -4.45 -8.73
N LYS A 116 -13.65 -4.98 -9.89
CA LYS A 116 -14.49 -5.86 -10.70
C LYS A 116 -14.69 -7.20 -9.96
N SER A 117 -13.60 -7.81 -9.52
CA SER A 117 -13.62 -9.02 -8.71
C SER A 117 -14.45 -8.87 -7.43
N LEU A 118 -14.35 -7.71 -6.75
CA LEU A 118 -15.15 -7.43 -5.55
C LEU A 118 -16.64 -7.31 -5.86
N TYR A 119 -16.99 -6.66 -6.96
CA TYR A 119 -18.39 -6.52 -7.37
C TYR A 119 -19.02 -7.87 -7.71
N ASP A 120 -18.33 -8.70 -8.50
CA ASP A 120 -18.78 -10.04 -8.85
C ASP A 120 -18.97 -10.89 -7.59
N LEU A 121 -18.02 -10.83 -6.63
CA LEU A 121 -18.14 -11.51 -5.35
C LEU A 121 -19.34 -11.03 -4.53
N ILE A 122 -19.60 -9.72 -4.49
CA ILE A 122 -20.74 -9.17 -3.76
C ILE A 122 -22.05 -9.71 -4.33
N LEU A 123 -22.21 -9.68 -5.66
CA LEU A 123 -23.41 -10.16 -6.34
C LEU A 123 -23.65 -11.66 -6.12
N HIS A 124 -22.57 -12.45 -6.06
CA HIS A 124 -22.65 -13.89 -5.83
C HIS A 124 -22.95 -14.24 -4.37
N ASN A 125 -22.32 -13.55 -3.41
CA ASN A 125 -22.31 -14.00 -2.02
C ASN A 125 -23.38 -13.38 -1.13
N TYR A 126 -23.83 -12.14 -1.40
CA TYR A 126 -24.77 -11.43 -0.52
C TYR A 126 -26.14 -11.26 -1.16
N LYS A 127 -27.17 -11.27 -0.31
CA LYS A 127 -28.54 -10.91 -0.71
C LYS A 127 -28.57 -9.46 -1.21
N SER A 128 -29.34 -9.23 -2.27
CA SER A 128 -29.53 -7.91 -2.87
C SER A 128 -31.02 -7.59 -2.97
N GLU A 129 -31.39 -6.35 -2.68
CA GLU A 129 -32.75 -5.85 -2.88
C GLU A 129 -33.12 -5.82 -4.37
N GLU A 130 -32.16 -5.62 -5.28
CA GLU A 130 -32.37 -5.66 -6.73
C GLU A 130 -32.74 -7.08 -7.22
N ASP A 131 -32.41 -8.12 -6.46
CA ASP A 131 -32.62 -9.55 -6.79
C ASP A 131 -33.84 -10.18 -6.07
N PHE A 132 -34.69 -9.39 -5.39
CA PHE A 132 -35.79 -9.90 -4.54
C PHE A 132 -36.81 -10.78 -5.28
N PHE A 133 -36.90 -10.65 -6.61
CA PHE A 133 -37.77 -11.45 -7.47
C PHE A 133 -37.06 -12.63 -8.16
N SER A 134 -35.75 -12.82 -7.92
CA SER A 134 -35.01 -13.96 -8.47
C SER A 134 -35.12 -15.16 -7.52
N PHE A 135 -35.44 -16.34 -8.05
CA PHE A 135 -35.44 -17.63 -7.34
C PHE A 135 -34.03 -18.08 -6.88
N GLY A 136 -33.04 -17.18 -6.81
CA GLY A 136 -31.61 -17.46 -6.59
C GLY A 136 -31.01 -16.84 -5.34
N GLN A 137 -31.81 -16.48 -4.33
CA GLN A 137 -31.31 -15.97 -3.04
C GLN A 137 -31.02 -17.08 -2.02
N ASP A 138 -31.48 -18.30 -2.25
CA ASP A 138 -31.20 -19.44 -1.38
C ASP A 138 -29.69 -19.71 -1.34
N GLY A 139 -29.11 -19.68 -0.14
CA GLY A 139 -27.67 -19.85 0.10
C GLY A 139 -26.83 -18.56 0.09
N LYS A 140 -27.41 -17.39 -0.23
CA LYS A 140 -26.70 -16.10 -0.10
C LYS A 140 -26.72 -15.60 1.36
N LEU A 141 -25.65 -14.90 1.73
CA LEU A 141 -25.43 -14.34 3.05
C LEU A 141 -26.24 -13.06 3.26
N ASP A 142 -26.71 -12.88 4.49
CA ASP A 142 -27.38 -11.67 4.93
C ASP A 142 -26.34 -10.71 5.54
N TRP A 143 -26.18 -9.53 4.94
CA TRP A 143 -25.13 -8.60 5.35
C TRP A 143 -25.26 -8.14 6.80
N ASP A 144 -26.47 -7.86 7.28
CA ASP A 144 -26.68 -7.38 8.63
C ASP A 144 -26.33 -8.50 9.64
N GLN A 145 -26.62 -9.77 9.32
CA GLN A 145 -26.20 -10.92 10.14
C GLN A 145 -24.68 -11.15 10.14
N GLU A 146 -23.99 -10.95 9.02
CA GLU A 146 -22.53 -11.08 8.98
C GLU A 146 -21.83 -9.93 9.73
N VAL A 147 -22.39 -8.72 9.70
CA VAL A 147 -21.87 -7.59 10.49
C VAL A 147 -21.94 -7.86 11.99
N GLU A 148 -22.99 -8.51 12.48
CA GLU A 148 -23.13 -8.88 13.91
C GLU A 148 -22.00 -9.80 14.40
N LYS A 149 -21.32 -10.50 13.49
CA LYS A 149 -20.17 -11.36 13.79
C LYS A 149 -18.85 -10.59 13.93
N LEU A 150 -18.84 -9.26 13.76
CA LEU A 150 -17.67 -8.42 14.04
C LEU A 150 -17.50 -8.19 15.55
N ASN A 151 -16.26 -8.28 16.05
CA ASN A 151 -15.96 -7.94 17.44
C ASN A 151 -15.81 -6.43 17.65
N ILE A 152 -16.92 -5.69 17.54
CA ILE A 152 -16.95 -4.22 17.66
C ILE A 152 -16.30 -3.70 18.95
N PRO A 153 -16.54 -4.27 20.15
CA PRO A 153 -15.90 -3.78 21.37
C PRO A 153 -14.37 -3.86 21.33
N GLN A 154 -13.81 -4.95 20.77
CA GLN A 154 -12.36 -5.07 20.60
C GLN A 154 -11.82 -4.07 19.57
N ILE A 155 -12.54 -3.82 18.47
CA ILE A 155 -12.16 -2.81 17.48
C ILE A 155 -12.13 -1.42 18.11
N GLN A 156 -13.15 -1.04 18.88
CA GLN A 156 -13.18 0.26 19.55
C GLN A 156 -11.99 0.41 20.51
N SER A 157 -11.71 -0.61 21.33
CA SER A 157 -10.54 -0.62 22.22
C SER A 157 -9.22 -0.56 21.45
N LEU A 158 -9.14 -1.18 20.27
CA LEU A 158 -7.96 -1.11 19.40
C LEU A 158 -7.77 0.31 18.84
N LEU A 159 -8.83 0.91 18.30
CA LEU A 159 -8.79 2.26 17.72
C LEU A 159 -8.41 3.33 18.74
N GLU A 160 -8.88 3.20 19.98
CA GLU A 160 -8.49 4.07 21.10
C GLU A 160 -6.97 4.08 21.34
N LYS A 161 -6.29 2.94 21.17
CA LYS A 161 -4.82 2.85 21.30
C LYS A 161 -4.08 3.67 20.24
N PHE A 162 -4.73 3.95 19.11
CA PHE A 162 -4.22 4.79 18.03
C PHE A 162 -4.80 6.21 18.05
N GLY A 163 -5.48 6.59 19.14
CA GLY A 163 -6.09 7.91 19.29
C GLY A 163 -7.28 8.17 18.36
N VAL A 164 -7.93 7.11 17.87
CA VAL A 164 -9.08 7.21 16.97
C VAL A 164 -10.36 6.86 17.72
N SER A 165 -11.34 7.78 17.66
CA SER A 165 -12.68 7.54 18.18
C SER A 165 -13.68 7.44 17.03
N ILE A 166 -14.55 6.44 17.08
CA ILE A 166 -15.63 6.24 16.11
C ILE A 166 -16.99 6.39 16.77
N LYS A 167 -17.96 6.94 16.04
CA LYS A 167 -19.37 6.95 16.45
C LYS A 167 -20.11 5.88 15.66
N LEU A 168 -20.48 4.79 16.34
CA LEU A 168 -21.13 3.65 15.69
C LEU A 168 -22.42 4.08 14.99
N ASN A 169 -22.58 3.60 13.76
CA ASN A 169 -23.74 3.79 12.92
C ASN A 169 -24.00 2.49 12.14
N LYS A 170 -25.07 2.43 11.35
CA LYS A 170 -25.38 1.28 10.50
C LYS A 170 -24.22 0.97 9.55
N PHE A 171 -23.82 -0.29 9.50
CA PHE A 171 -22.84 -0.81 8.53
C PHE A 171 -23.54 -1.08 7.22
N ILE A 172 -23.23 -0.30 6.18
CA ILE A 172 -23.79 -0.48 4.85
C ILE A 172 -22.79 -1.23 3.98
N LEU A 173 -23.21 -2.33 3.34
CA LEU A 173 -22.40 -3.04 2.36
C LEU A 173 -21.95 -2.06 1.27
N PRO A 174 -20.64 -1.93 0.97
CA PRO A 174 -20.13 -0.90 0.06
C PRO A 174 -20.37 -1.20 -1.43
N VAL A 175 -21.50 -1.83 -1.78
CA VAL A 175 -21.85 -2.21 -3.16
C VAL A 175 -21.93 -0.99 -4.07
N GLU A 176 -22.56 0.11 -3.63
CA GLU A 176 -22.71 1.32 -4.45
C GLU A 176 -21.37 2.00 -4.72
N LEU A 177 -20.47 2.00 -3.73
CA LEU A 177 -19.12 2.51 -3.87
C LEU A 177 -18.37 1.73 -4.97
N ILE A 178 -18.41 0.40 -4.89
CA ILE A 178 -17.72 -0.51 -5.80
C ILE A 178 -18.33 -0.46 -7.21
N LYS A 179 -19.67 -0.48 -7.30
CA LYS A 179 -20.44 -0.37 -8.56
C LYS A 179 -20.15 0.93 -9.28
N LYS A 180 -20.12 2.06 -8.57
CA LYS A 180 -19.79 3.38 -9.14
C LYS A 180 -18.37 3.41 -9.70
N TYR A 181 -17.39 2.90 -8.95
CA TYR A 181 -16.00 2.85 -9.42
C TYR A 181 -15.84 1.94 -10.63
N ASN A 182 -16.47 0.76 -10.65
CA ASN A 182 -16.42 -0.13 -11.82
C ASN A 182 -17.04 0.47 -13.08
N ARG A 183 -18.12 1.23 -12.94
CA ARG A 183 -18.78 1.89 -14.07
C ARG A 183 -17.92 3.03 -14.62
N ASN A 184 -17.32 3.83 -13.74
CA ASN A 184 -16.51 4.98 -14.12
C ASN A 184 -15.20 5.02 -13.33
N PRO A 185 -14.21 4.19 -13.70
CA PRO A 185 -12.91 4.19 -13.03
C PRO A 185 -12.22 5.55 -13.19
N ILE A 186 -11.56 5.98 -12.13
CA ILE A 186 -10.81 7.22 -12.15
C ILE A 186 -9.56 7.07 -13.04
N ASN A 187 -9.27 8.11 -13.83
CA ASN A 187 -8.10 8.20 -14.70
C ASN A 187 -7.34 9.50 -14.46
N SER A 188 -6.24 9.70 -15.18
CA SER A 188 -5.31 10.83 -15.03
C SER A 188 -5.94 12.23 -15.17
N SER A 189 -7.13 12.34 -15.76
CA SER A 189 -7.85 13.62 -15.90
C SER A 189 -8.58 14.04 -14.62
N ASN A 190 -8.79 13.13 -13.67
CA ASN A 190 -9.45 13.43 -12.41
C ASN A 190 -8.46 14.02 -11.39
N PRO A 191 -8.85 15.07 -10.64
CA PRO A 191 -7.97 15.72 -9.67
C PRO A 191 -7.47 14.78 -8.56
N HIS A 192 -8.29 13.81 -8.13
CA HIS A 192 -7.93 12.86 -7.07
C HIS A 192 -7.10 11.67 -7.56
N PHE A 193 -6.87 11.52 -8.87
CA PHE A 193 -6.18 10.33 -9.41
C PHE A 193 -4.78 10.15 -8.83
N LYS A 194 -3.99 11.22 -8.79
CA LYS A 194 -2.62 11.15 -8.26
C LYS A 194 -2.62 10.75 -6.79
N GLU A 195 -3.49 11.36 -6.01
CA GLU A 195 -3.60 11.09 -4.58
C GLU A 195 -4.07 9.66 -4.31
N LEU A 196 -5.09 9.18 -5.04
CA LEU A 196 -5.57 7.80 -4.97
C LEU A 196 -4.45 6.79 -5.28
N VAL A 197 -3.74 6.97 -6.40
CA VAL A 197 -2.69 6.04 -6.82
C VAL A 197 -1.54 6.03 -5.81
N LEU A 198 -1.13 7.20 -5.30
CA LEU A 198 -0.07 7.31 -4.30
C LEU A 198 -0.50 6.71 -2.96
N ALA A 199 -1.71 6.99 -2.48
CA ALA A 199 -2.22 6.46 -1.21
C ALA A 199 -2.43 4.94 -1.27
N ALA A 200 -3.00 4.43 -2.37
CA ALA A 200 -3.14 2.99 -2.59
C ALA A 200 -1.78 2.29 -2.65
N GLY A 201 -0.80 2.89 -3.33
CA GLY A 201 0.57 2.39 -3.38
C GLY A 201 1.25 2.39 -2.02
N ALA A 202 1.10 3.47 -1.26
CA ALA A 202 1.68 3.61 0.08
C ALA A 202 1.08 2.59 1.06
N LEU A 203 -0.24 2.42 1.09
CA LEU A 203 -0.93 1.43 1.93
C LEU A 203 -0.44 0.01 1.61
N LYS A 204 -0.45 -0.37 0.33
CA LYS A 204 0.02 -1.70 -0.12
C LYS A 204 1.50 -1.92 0.22
N GLN A 205 2.34 -0.92 0.02
CA GLN A 205 3.75 -1.01 0.37
C GLN A 205 3.95 -1.24 1.87
N CYS A 206 3.20 -0.52 2.71
CA CYS A 206 3.27 -0.70 4.17
C CYS A 206 2.84 -2.11 4.57
N ASP A 207 1.68 -2.57 4.10
CA ASP A 207 1.15 -3.89 4.42
C ASP A 207 2.07 -5.03 3.95
N HIS A 208 2.54 -4.97 2.70
CA HIS A 208 3.41 -6.00 2.13
C HIS A 208 4.80 -6.00 2.80
N SER A 209 5.38 -4.83 3.08
CA SER A 209 6.72 -4.76 3.68
C SER A 209 6.69 -5.21 5.14
N ALA A 210 5.70 -4.77 5.92
CA ALA A 210 5.49 -5.23 7.29
C ALA A 210 5.32 -6.75 7.32
N SER A 211 4.51 -7.30 6.40
CA SER A 211 4.32 -8.75 6.25
C SER A 211 5.59 -9.51 5.88
N ALA A 212 6.53 -8.87 5.18
CA ALA A 212 7.84 -9.44 4.86
C ALA A 212 8.91 -9.20 5.94
N GLY A 213 8.58 -8.53 7.05
CA GLY A 213 9.55 -8.12 8.07
C GLY A 213 10.54 -7.04 7.60
N ILE A 214 10.15 -6.27 6.57
CA ILE A 214 10.95 -5.18 6.00
C ILE A 214 10.38 -3.85 6.51
N PHE A 215 11.04 -3.28 7.51
CA PHE A 215 10.55 -2.06 8.18
C PHE A 215 11.21 -0.76 7.69
N LYS A 216 12.20 -0.86 6.79
CA LYS A 216 12.95 0.28 6.29
C LYS A 216 13.04 0.28 4.78
N VAL A 217 12.70 1.42 4.19
CA VAL A 217 12.90 1.71 2.78
C VAL A 217 14.36 2.11 2.57
N ASN A 218 15.01 1.48 1.60
CA ASN A 218 16.39 1.81 1.25
C ASN A 218 16.43 3.16 0.54
N MET A 219 17.26 4.07 1.05
CA MET A 219 17.52 5.37 0.43
C MET A 219 18.94 5.41 -0.14
N LEU A 220 19.08 6.08 -1.29
CA LEU A 220 20.39 6.40 -1.83
C LEU A 220 21.02 7.53 -1.00
N GLU A 221 22.31 7.40 -0.73
CA GLU A 221 23.14 8.34 0.03
C GLU A 221 24.40 8.60 -0.78
N ASP A 222 25.09 9.71 -0.56
CA ASP A 222 26.31 10.08 -1.29
C ASP A 222 27.35 8.95 -1.29
N LYS A 223 27.50 8.24 -0.15
CA LYS A 223 28.43 7.12 0.02
C LYS A 223 28.22 5.98 -0.99
N HIS A 224 26.99 5.81 -1.50
CA HIS A 224 26.68 4.78 -2.48
C HIS A 224 27.27 5.09 -3.87
N PHE A 225 27.73 6.33 -4.10
CA PHE A 225 28.34 6.77 -5.35
C PHE A 225 29.87 6.87 -5.27
N ASP A 226 30.48 6.66 -4.10
CA ASP A 226 31.91 6.85 -3.88
C ASP A 226 32.79 6.06 -4.86
N PHE A 227 32.37 4.85 -5.22
CA PHE A 227 33.09 3.97 -6.14
C PHE A 227 33.30 4.60 -7.54
N LEU A 228 32.46 5.57 -7.94
CA LEU A 228 32.60 6.29 -9.21
C LEU A 228 33.83 7.20 -9.21
N TYR A 229 34.23 7.69 -8.03
CA TYR A 229 35.24 8.73 -7.87
C TYR A 229 36.53 8.24 -7.20
N GLN A 230 36.48 7.10 -6.49
CA GLN A 230 37.64 6.56 -5.76
C GLN A 230 38.70 5.90 -6.66
N LYS A 231 38.36 5.52 -7.90
CA LYS A 231 39.34 4.91 -8.82
C LYS A 231 40.10 5.98 -9.61
N GLN A 232 41.40 5.77 -9.81
CA GLN A 232 42.25 6.53 -10.74
C GLN A 232 41.88 6.20 -12.20
N TRP A 233 40.66 6.50 -12.61
CA TRP A 233 40.24 6.42 -14.00
C TRP A 233 39.75 7.79 -14.45
N ILE A 234 40.02 8.12 -15.72
CA ILE A 234 39.59 9.39 -16.30
C ILE A 234 38.22 9.13 -16.95
N PRO A 235 37.14 9.78 -16.49
CA PRO A 235 35.82 9.61 -17.09
C PRO A 235 35.83 9.99 -18.58
N TYR A 236 35.12 9.23 -19.39
CA TYR A 236 34.86 9.59 -20.78
C TYR A 236 34.07 10.90 -20.88
N TYR A 237 34.22 11.60 -22.00
CA TYR A 237 33.52 12.86 -22.27
C TYR A 237 32.00 12.77 -21.99
N HIS A 238 31.36 11.68 -22.41
CA HIS A 238 29.91 11.52 -22.22
C HIS A 238 29.51 11.28 -20.76
N GLN A 239 30.36 10.64 -19.94
CA GLN A 239 30.14 10.46 -18.50
C GLN A 239 30.26 11.80 -17.76
N LYS A 240 31.30 12.58 -18.09
CA LYS A 240 31.48 13.93 -17.55
C LYS A 240 30.29 14.83 -17.90
N LYS A 241 29.89 14.87 -19.17
CA LYS A 241 28.74 15.65 -19.63
C LYS A 241 27.44 15.25 -18.94
N ALA A 242 27.23 13.94 -18.72
CA ALA A 242 26.09 13.44 -17.97
C ALA A 242 26.10 13.91 -16.50
N SER A 243 27.27 13.93 -15.86
CA SER A 243 27.45 14.39 -14.48
C SER A 243 27.27 15.90 -14.26
N GLU A 244 27.28 16.68 -15.34
CA GLU A 244 27.13 18.14 -15.33
C GLU A 244 25.72 18.59 -15.72
N THR A 245 24.87 17.67 -16.20
CA THR A 245 23.55 18.00 -16.74
C THR A 245 22.46 17.83 -15.67
N ILE A 246 21.59 18.82 -15.51
CA ILE A 246 20.37 18.76 -14.69
C ILE A 246 19.17 18.49 -15.60
N GLY A 247 18.23 17.65 -15.15
CA GLY A 247 17.05 17.26 -15.92
C GLY A 247 17.27 15.97 -16.70
N ASN A 248 16.59 15.81 -17.84
CA ASN A 248 16.53 14.55 -18.56
C ASN A 248 17.70 14.37 -19.55
N ILE A 249 18.22 13.14 -19.66
CA ILE A 249 19.26 12.77 -20.65
C ILE A 249 18.83 11.55 -21.46
N VAL A 250 19.11 11.60 -22.77
CA VAL A 250 19.15 10.41 -23.63
C VAL A 250 20.60 10.18 -24.03
N LEU A 251 21.18 9.05 -23.62
CA LEU A 251 22.58 8.70 -23.89
C LEU A 251 22.68 7.55 -24.89
N THR A 252 23.31 7.81 -26.03
CA THR A 252 23.62 6.80 -27.05
C THR A 252 25.13 6.61 -27.11
N ALA A 253 25.61 5.40 -26.79
CA ALA A 253 27.02 5.03 -26.88
C ALA A 253 27.18 3.50 -27.08
N PRO A 254 28.30 3.03 -27.67
CA PRO A 254 28.58 1.61 -27.83
C PRO A 254 28.56 0.80 -26.51
N THR A 255 28.42 -0.51 -26.61
CA THR A 255 28.58 -1.42 -25.45
C THR A 255 30.01 -1.33 -24.91
N GLY A 256 30.17 -1.49 -23.59
CA GLY A 256 31.47 -1.34 -22.91
C GLY A 256 31.96 0.10 -22.72
N SER A 257 31.27 1.13 -23.26
CA SER A 257 31.70 2.53 -23.11
C SER A 257 31.38 3.16 -21.75
N GLY A 258 30.88 2.40 -20.77
CA GLY A 258 30.58 2.92 -19.43
C GLY A 258 29.30 3.76 -19.32
N LYS A 259 28.25 3.39 -20.06
CA LYS A 259 26.92 4.04 -19.99
C LYS A 259 26.29 3.97 -18.59
N THR A 260 26.56 2.89 -17.86
CA THR A 260 26.04 2.69 -16.50
C THR A 260 26.64 3.72 -15.54
N GLU A 261 27.95 3.91 -15.57
CA GLU A 261 28.65 4.94 -14.79
C GLU A 261 28.14 6.34 -15.17
N ALA A 262 27.92 6.61 -16.46
CA ALA A 262 27.33 7.87 -16.91
C ALA A 262 25.94 8.11 -16.28
N SER A 263 25.08 7.09 -16.25
CA SER A 263 23.76 7.19 -15.62
C SER A 263 23.83 7.39 -14.10
N LEU A 264 24.78 6.75 -13.42
CA LEU A 264 24.93 6.86 -11.96
C LEU A 264 25.54 8.21 -11.57
N MET A 265 26.48 8.73 -12.36
CA MET A 265 27.02 10.08 -12.19
C MET A 265 25.95 11.16 -12.44
N TRP A 266 25.10 10.98 -13.47
CA TRP A 266 23.95 11.85 -13.70
C TRP A 266 22.95 11.80 -12.54
N LEU A 267 22.63 10.61 -12.03
CA LEU A 267 21.73 10.43 -10.90
C LEU A 267 22.28 11.12 -9.65
N HIS A 268 23.57 10.95 -9.35
CA HIS A 268 24.23 11.62 -8.23
C HIS A 268 24.15 13.14 -8.35
N LYS A 269 24.29 13.69 -9.57
CA LYS A 269 24.08 15.12 -9.85
C LYS A 269 22.64 15.55 -9.57
N GLN A 270 21.66 14.77 -10.02
CA GLN A 270 20.25 15.05 -9.73
C GLN A 270 20.02 15.08 -8.22
N MET A 271 20.55 14.10 -7.49
CA MET A 271 20.41 14.01 -6.03
C MET A 271 21.00 15.18 -5.26
N LYS A 272 22.09 15.78 -5.75
CA LYS A 272 22.75 16.92 -5.10
C LYS A 272 22.09 18.25 -5.42
N ASP A 273 21.68 18.44 -6.67
CA ASP A 273 21.22 19.74 -7.17
C ASP A 273 19.69 19.89 -7.10
N LEU A 274 18.96 18.79 -7.18
CA LEU A 274 17.51 18.78 -6.96
C LEU A 274 17.26 18.31 -5.52
N VAL A 275 16.31 18.95 -4.87
CA VAL A 275 16.10 18.80 -3.44
C VAL A 275 15.84 17.35 -3.02
N LYS A 276 16.35 16.96 -1.83
CA LYS A 276 16.11 15.67 -1.17
C LYS A 276 14.62 15.29 -1.22
N GLY A 277 14.36 13.99 -1.43
CA GLY A 277 13.00 13.42 -1.41
C GLY A 277 12.24 13.42 -2.75
N VAL A 278 12.85 13.86 -3.85
CA VAL A 278 12.23 13.89 -5.21
C VAL A 278 12.82 12.83 -6.16
N HIS A 279 13.75 12.01 -5.68
CA HIS A 279 14.54 11.11 -6.53
C HIS A 279 14.05 9.69 -6.50
N PHE A 280 13.37 9.29 -7.59
CA PHE A 280 13.01 7.91 -7.84
C PHE A 280 13.92 7.38 -8.94
N THR A 281 14.69 6.35 -8.62
CA THR A 281 15.55 5.71 -9.61
C THR A 281 15.00 4.35 -9.98
N PHE A 282 14.36 4.28 -11.14
CA PHE A 282 13.98 3.02 -11.75
C PHE A 282 15.03 2.63 -12.79
N TYR A 283 15.80 1.60 -12.51
CA TYR A 283 16.68 1.00 -13.50
C TYR A 283 15.92 -0.09 -14.27
N ARG A 284 15.58 0.18 -15.53
CA ARG A 284 14.98 -0.81 -16.41
C ARG A 284 16.08 -1.59 -17.14
N LEU A 285 16.27 -2.85 -16.75
CA LEU A 285 17.23 -3.75 -17.38
C LEU A 285 16.56 -4.63 -18.43
N GLN A 286 17.23 -4.85 -19.56
CA GLN A 286 16.89 -5.96 -20.46
C GLN A 286 17.37 -7.26 -19.84
N LEU A 287 16.55 -8.32 -19.84
CA LEU A 287 16.78 -9.58 -19.10
C LEU A 287 18.22 -10.15 -19.23
N GLN A 288 18.86 -10.00 -20.40
CA GLN A 288 20.20 -10.53 -20.67
C GLN A 288 21.35 -9.76 -19.98
N SER A 289 21.08 -8.58 -19.40
CA SER A 289 22.10 -7.70 -18.80
C SER A 289 22.12 -7.72 -17.26
N MET A 290 21.23 -8.50 -16.63
CA MET A 290 21.09 -8.57 -15.17
C MET A 290 22.37 -9.01 -14.43
N PRO A 291 23.16 -10.00 -14.87
CA PRO A 291 24.35 -10.44 -14.13
C PRO A 291 25.42 -9.34 -14.03
N CYS A 292 25.80 -8.73 -15.15
CA CYS A 292 26.85 -7.70 -15.17
C CYS A 292 26.46 -6.41 -14.43
N MET A 293 25.16 -6.08 -14.39
CA MET A 293 24.70 -4.87 -13.71
C MET A 293 24.40 -5.11 -12.23
N SER A 294 24.11 -6.35 -11.84
CA SER A 294 24.01 -6.73 -10.43
C SER A 294 25.31 -6.39 -9.68
N ASP A 295 26.49 -6.65 -10.25
CA ASP A 295 27.77 -6.30 -9.60
C ASP A 295 27.96 -4.79 -9.37
N SER A 296 27.53 -3.95 -10.31
CA SER A 296 27.60 -2.48 -10.16
C SER A 296 26.53 -1.96 -9.17
N MET A 297 25.33 -2.54 -9.15
CA MET A 297 24.29 -2.18 -8.18
C MET A 297 24.58 -2.73 -6.78
N ILE A 298 25.21 -3.90 -6.67
CA ILE A 298 25.72 -4.50 -5.43
C ILE A 298 26.82 -3.60 -4.85
N LYS A 299 27.70 -3.04 -5.69
CA LYS A 299 28.69 -2.03 -5.27
C LYS A 299 28.02 -0.74 -4.78
N CYS A 300 26.89 -0.34 -5.35
CA CYS A 300 26.06 0.75 -4.80
C CYS A 300 25.26 0.33 -3.54
N LYS A 301 25.27 -0.95 -3.12
CA LYS A 301 24.34 -1.53 -2.11
C LYS A 301 22.85 -1.26 -2.41
N VAL A 302 22.50 -1.07 -3.68
CA VAL A 302 21.11 -0.85 -4.11
C VAL A 302 20.53 -2.19 -4.52
N ILE A 303 20.23 -3.03 -3.55
CA ILE A 303 19.40 -4.21 -3.81
C ILE A 303 17.95 -3.73 -3.74
N MET A 304 17.41 -3.32 -4.89
CA MET A 304 15.95 -3.39 -5.08
C MET A 304 15.59 -4.87 -5.14
N LYS A 305 15.23 -5.46 -4.00
CA LYS A 305 14.41 -6.67 -4.01
C LYS A 305 13.05 -6.26 -4.58
N LEU A 306 12.92 -6.33 -5.90
CA LEU A 306 11.61 -6.45 -6.54
C LEU A 306 11.15 -7.89 -6.24
N SER A 307 10.42 -8.05 -5.15
CA SER A 307 9.61 -9.24 -4.94
C SER A 307 8.54 -9.23 -6.03
N VAL A 308 8.59 -10.24 -6.91
CA VAL A 308 7.51 -10.57 -7.85
C VAL A 308 6.30 -11.07 -7.07
#